data_AF-A0A3D4S7R4-F1
#
_entry.id   AF-A0A3D4S7R4-F1
#
_cell.length_a   1.000
_cell.length_b   1.000
_cell.length_c   1.000
_cell.angle_alpha   90.00
_cell.angle_beta   90.00
_cell.angle_gamma   90.00
#
_symmetry.space_group_name_H-M   'P 1'
#
loop_
_entity.id
_entity.type
_entity.pdbx_description
1 polymer ?
#
loop_
_entity_poly.entity_id
_entity_poly.type
_entity_poly.pdbx_seq_one_letter_code
_entity_poly.pdbx_strand_id
1 'polypeptide(L)'
;MSIKFDLFPGNKRRAVTFSYDDGAKFDRILVDKFDKYGAKCTFNLNSVNIEKRFDESAYRIDESFVKSISERHEIACHAQTHPFMEKLPLDMMVREVYRDRDSLENLIGKPVVGMAYPYGTYDESVVNALRSCGIKYCRTTHATNGFGSQDNWLRLNPTCHHNGALALVDAFFDTKPWHNLPIFYVWGHSFEFDGQNNWAVMDELLCRLSARDDIWYATNIELYDYMQAIKNLRITADESTVYNPSAVTVYAGVGDKTVELKPGLNRL
;
A
#
# COMPACT_ATOMS: atom_id res chain seq x y z
N MET A 1 -11.04 19.88 -25.93
CA MET A 1 -10.20 19.86 -24.72
C MET A 1 -9.88 18.40 -24.46
N SER A 2 -8.70 18.04 -23.93
CA SER A 2 -8.39 16.64 -23.61
C SER A 2 -7.94 16.56 -22.16
N ILE A 3 -8.70 15.83 -21.35
CA ILE A 3 -8.37 15.56 -19.96
C ILE A 3 -7.37 14.40 -19.87
N LYS A 4 -6.32 14.54 -19.06
CA LYS A 4 -5.33 13.50 -18.76
C LYS A 4 -5.36 13.18 -17.27
N PHE A 5 -5.52 11.90 -16.93
CA PHE A 5 -5.45 11.40 -15.56
C PHE A 5 -4.06 10.83 -15.28
N ASP A 6 -3.07 11.72 -15.23
CA ASP A 6 -1.64 11.42 -15.14
C ASP A 6 -0.96 12.06 -13.91
N LEU A 7 -1.76 12.53 -12.95
CA LEU A 7 -1.31 13.15 -11.71
C LEU A 7 -1.84 12.41 -10.49
N PHE A 8 -1.00 12.32 -9.47
CA PHE A 8 -1.34 11.91 -8.11
C PHE A 8 -1.73 13.14 -7.26
N PRO A 9 -2.28 12.93 -6.04
CA PRO A 9 -2.65 14.02 -5.13
C PRO A 9 -1.57 15.07 -4.96
N GLY A 10 -1.92 16.35 -5.12
CA GLY A 10 -0.98 17.47 -5.02
C GLY A 10 -0.13 17.68 -6.27
N ASN A 11 -0.66 17.35 -7.45
CA ASN A 11 0.02 17.43 -8.76
C ASN A 11 1.32 16.61 -8.83
N LYS A 12 1.44 15.57 -8.01
CA LYS A 12 2.61 14.69 -7.99
C LYS A 12 2.61 13.82 -9.25
N ARG A 13 3.78 13.48 -9.77
CA ARG A 13 3.91 12.71 -11.02
C ARG A 13 4.28 11.25 -10.79
N ARG A 14 4.67 10.91 -9.58
CA ARG A 14 5.08 9.57 -9.18
C ARG A 14 4.56 9.27 -7.78
N ALA A 15 4.48 8.00 -7.42
CA ALA A 15 4.20 7.59 -6.05
C ALA A 15 5.21 6.55 -5.55
N VAL A 16 5.41 6.53 -4.24
CA VAL A 16 6.21 5.53 -3.53
C VAL A 16 5.32 4.94 -2.44
N THR A 17 5.33 3.61 -2.34
CA THR A 17 4.65 2.87 -1.27
C THR A 17 5.54 1.74 -0.75
N PHE A 18 5.41 1.45 0.53
CA PHE A 18 6.11 0.36 1.21
C PHE A 18 5.11 -0.60 1.83
N SER A 19 5.42 -1.89 1.88
CA SER A 19 4.69 -2.83 2.74
C SER A 19 5.57 -3.84 3.45
N TYR A 20 5.28 -4.08 4.72
CA TYR A 20 6.08 -4.93 5.60
C TYR A 20 5.23 -5.89 6.41
N ASP A 21 5.72 -7.11 6.59
CA ASP A 21 4.92 -8.24 7.06
C ASP A 21 5.29 -8.69 8.48
N ASP A 22 4.38 -9.47 9.07
CA ASP A 22 4.53 -10.31 10.26
C ASP A 22 4.64 -9.60 11.62
N GLY A 23 4.83 -8.29 11.70
CA GLY A 23 4.82 -7.59 12.99
C GLY A 23 6.01 -7.94 13.90
N ALA A 24 7.21 -8.09 13.34
CA ALA A 24 8.42 -8.32 14.15
C ALA A 24 8.77 -7.05 14.96
N LYS A 25 9.41 -7.20 16.12
CA LYS A 25 9.81 -6.07 17.00
C LYS A 25 10.62 -4.98 16.28
N PHE A 26 11.30 -5.35 15.22
CA PHE A 26 12.10 -4.50 14.34
C PHE A 26 11.27 -3.49 13.55
N ASP A 27 9.96 -3.69 13.42
CA ASP A 27 9.04 -2.72 12.83
C ASP A 27 9.09 -1.37 13.57
N ARG A 28 9.46 -1.36 14.86
CA ARG A 28 9.69 -0.11 15.61
C ARG A 28 10.80 0.74 14.99
N ILE A 29 11.94 0.13 14.67
CA ILE A 29 13.07 0.81 14.02
C ILE A 29 12.66 1.27 12.62
N LEU A 30 11.91 0.44 11.91
CA LEU A 30 11.47 0.74 10.55
C LEU A 30 10.48 1.93 10.51
N VAL A 31 9.53 1.99 11.44
CA VAL A 31 8.59 3.10 11.60
C VAL A 31 9.34 4.41 11.89
N ASP A 32 10.31 4.40 12.81
CA ASP A 32 11.11 5.60 13.11
C ASP A 32 11.83 6.14 11.86
N LYS A 33 12.31 5.24 11.00
CA LYS A 33 12.91 5.62 9.71
C LYS A 33 11.87 6.20 8.76
N PHE A 34 10.72 5.54 8.58
CA PHE A 34 9.67 6.06 7.71
C PHE A 34 9.18 7.45 8.15
N ASP A 35 8.91 7.62 9.45
CA ASP A 35 8.52 8.89 10.04
C ASP A 35 9.57 9.98 9.80
N LYS A 36 10.85 9.68 10.03
CA LYS A 36 11.97 10.62 9.81
C LYS A 36 12.03 11.13 8.37
N TYR A 37 11.77 10.27 7.39
CA TYR A 37 11.87 10.60 5.97
C TYR A 37 10.54 10.99 5.33
N GLY A 38 9.44 11.04 6.10
CA GLY A 38 8.10 11.36 5.59
C GLY A 38 7.51 10.30 4.67
N ALA A 39 7.98 9.05 4.76
CA ALA A 39 7.47 7.92 4.01
C ALA A 39 6.29 7.27 4.72
N LYS A 40 5.44 6.57 3.96
CA LYS A 40 4.31 5.80 4.48
C LYS A 40 4.48 4.33 4.18
N CYS A 41 3.94 3.49 5.05
CA CYS A 41 4.02 2.05 4.95
C CYS A 41 2.66 1.41 5.24
N THR A 42 2.42 0.26 4.62
CA THR A 42 1.36 -0.69 4.95
C THR A 42 1.95 -1.87 5.72
N PHE A 43 1.59 -2.04 6.98
CA PHE A 43 2.02 -3.17 7.81
C PHE A 43 0.98 -4.29 7.72
N ASN A 44 1.33 -5.42 7.10
CA ASN A 44 0.46 -6.60 7.01
C ASN A 44 0.71 -7.48 8.25
N LEU A 45 -0.24 -7.50 9.18
CA LEU A 45 -0.06 -8.09 10.50
C LEU A 45 -0.90 -9.35 10.66
N ASN A 46 -0.37 -10.34 11.39
CA ASN A 46 -1.15 -11.45 11.91
C ASN A 46 -1.54 -11.11 13.34
N SER A 47 -2.83 -10.93 13.58
CA SER A 47 -3.38 -10.58 14.89
C SER A 47 -3.02 -11.55 16.01
N VAL A 48 -2.82 -12.84 15.70
CA VAL A 48 -2.39 -13.84 16.71
C VAL A 48 -0.96 -13.58 17.21
N ASN A 49 -0.14 -12.89 16.42
CA ASN A 49 1.26 -12.61 16.73
C ASN A 49 1.42 -11.25 17.44
N ILE A 50 0.36 -10.50 17.71
CA ILE A 50 0.47 -9.20 18.38
C ILE A 50 0.44 -9.42 19.90
N GLU A 51 1.46 -8.92 20.58
CA GLU A 51 1.53 -8.97 22.04
C GLU A 51 0.50 -8.04 22.68
N LYS A 52 -0.12 -8.47 23.77
CA LYS A 52 -1.11 -7.62 24.48
C LYS A 52 -0.47 -6.39 25.13
N ARG A 53 0.81 -6.49 25.49
CA ARG A 53 1.57 -5.45 26.20
C ARG A 53 3.01 -5.49 25.73
N PHE A 54 3.66 -4.34 25.80
CA PHE A 54 5.08 -4.24 25.54
C PHE A 54 5.89 -5.12 26.51
N ASP A 55 6.73 -5.96 25.93
CA ASP A 55 7.78 -6.73 26.60
C ASP A 55 9.04 -6.64 25.73
N GLU A 56 10.13 -6.11 26.27
CA GLU A 56 11.39 -5.92 25.55
C GLU A 56 12.00 -7.26 25.07
N SER A 57 11.69 -8.36 25.77
CA SER A 57 12.14 -9.70 25.40
C SER A 57 11.29 -10.34 24.29
N ALA A 58 10.07 -9.82 24.05
CA ALA A 58 9.18 -10.36 23.04
C ALA A 58 9.72 -10.08 21.63
N TYR A 59 9.53 -11.05 20.74
CA TYR A 59 9.95 -10.92 19.34
C TYR A 59 8.95 -10.13 18.48
N ARG A 60 7.71 -9.99 18.94
CA ARG A 60 6.63 -9.36 18.20
C ARG A 60 6.28 -7.98 18.76
N ILE A 61 5.66 -7.16 17.93
CA ILE A 61 5.09 -5.88 18.34
C ILE A 61 3.88 -6.06 19.25
N ASP A 62 3.54 -5.02 20.00
CA ASP A 62 2.41 -5.03 20.91
C ASP A 62 1.25 -4.13 20.44
N GLU A 63 0.07 -4.35 21.02
CA GLU A 63 -1.15 -3.60 20.73
C GLU A 63 -0.99 -2.08 20.82
N SER A 64 -0.22 -1.57 21.79
CA SER A 64 -0.03 -0.12 21.95
C SER A 64 0.78 0.48 20.80
N PHE A 65 1.78 -0.26 20.30
CA PHE A 65 2.55 0.14 19.13
C PHE A 65 1.66 0.16 17.88
N VAL A 66 0.89 -0.90 17.63
CA VAL A 66 0.00 -0.98 16.45
C VAL A 66 -1.02 0.16 16.46
N LYS A 67 -1.62 0.48 17.62
CA LYS A 67 -2.50 1.65 17.78
C LYS A 67 -1.79 2.97 17.48
N SER A 68 -0.55 3.13 17.93
CA SER A 68 0.20 4.37 17.74
C SER A 68 0.54 4.65 16.28
N ILE A 69 0.79 3.59 15.49
CA ILE A 69 1.21 3.74 14.09
C ILE A 69 0.04 3.81 13.11
N SER A 70 -1.15 3.29 13.48
CA SER A 70 -2.34 3.24 12.60
C SER A 70 -2.94 4.61 12.25
N GLU A 71 -2.45 5.69 12.86
CA GLU A 71 -2.79 7.07 12.48
C GLU A 71 -1.94 7.62 11.32
N ARG A 72 -0.80 7.00 11.05
CA ARG A 72 0.22 7.50 10.10
C ARG A 72 0.59 6.49 9.02
N HIS A 73 0.39 5.21 9.34
CA HIS A 73 0.64 4.06 8.49
C HIS A 73 -0.64 3.23 8.36
N GLU A 74 -0.71 2.42 7.33
CA GLU A 74 -1.82 1.51 7.14
C GLU A 74 -1.55 0.21 7.91
N ILE A 75 -2.58 -0.32 8.56
CA ILE A 75 -2.60 -1.69 9.09
C ILE A 75 -3.45 -2.54 8.14
N ALA A 76 -2.86 -3.62 7.65
CA ALA A 76 -3.46 -4.55 6.70
C ALA A 76 -3.48 -5.97 7.25
N CYS A 77 -4.36 -6.80 6.70
CA CYS A 77 -4.53 -8.20 7.05
C CYS A 77 -3.35 -9.03 6.54
N HIS A 78 -2.91 -10.02 7.31
CA HIS A 78 -1.98 -11.04 6.83
C HIS A 78 -2.45 -12.45 7.18
N ALA A 79 -3.77 -12.62 7.34
CA ALA A 79 -4.42 -13.80 7.90
C ALA A 79 -4.01 -14.08 9.35
N GLN A 80 -4.92 -14.69 10.11
CA GLN A 80 -4.74 -14.79 11.55
C GLN A 80 -3.50 -15.58 11.96
N THR A 81 -3.24 -16.72 11.30
CA THR A 81 -2.17 -17.66 11.72
C THR A 81 -1.06 -17.85 10.69
N HIS A 82 -1.00 -17.00 9.66
CA HIS A 82 -0.07 -17.12 8.53
C HIS A 82 -0.08 -18.51 7.84
N PRO A 83 -1.24 -19.02 7.35
CA PRO A 83 -1.34 -20.33 6.71
C PRO A 83 -1.11 -20.26 5.18
N PHE A 84 -0.81 -21.40 4.56
CA PHE A 84 -0.96 -21.57 3.10
C PHE A 84 -2.46 -21.57 2.74
N MET A 85 -3.00 -20.41 2.37
CA MET A 85 -4.45 -20.21 2.25
C MET A 85 -5.10 -21.13 1.21
N GLU A 86 -4.42 -21.44 0.12
CA GLU A 86 -4.93 -22.32 -0.95
C GLU A 86 -4.96 -23.81 -0.56
N LYS A 87 -4.43 -24.16 0.62
CA LYS A 87 -4.47 -25.52 1.17
C LYS A 87 -5.59 -25.72 2.20
N LEU A 88 -6.30 -24.66 2.56
CA LEU A 88 -7.37 -24.71 3.54
C LEU A 88 -8.72 -25.00 2.87
N PRO A 89 -9.64 -25.69 3.57
CA PRO A 89 -11.06 -25.62 3.25
C PRO A 89 -11.54 -24.16 3.20
N LEU A 90 -12.46 -23.86 2.29
CA LEU A 90 -12.86 -22.49 1.98
C LEU A 90 -13.37 -21.72 3.22
N ASP A 91 -14.18 -22.36 4.05
CA ASP A 91 -14.72 -21.79 5.28
C ASP A 91 -13.62 -21.45 6.30
N MET A 92 -12.59 -22.28 6.38
CA MET A 92 -11.44 -22.07 7.26
C MET A 92 -10.58 -20.91 6.76
N MET A 93 -10.34 -20.81 5.44
CA MET A 93 -9.64 -19.68 4.86
C MET A 93 -10.39 -18.35 5.10
N VAL A 94 -11.71 -18.34 4.87
CA VAL A 94 -12.56 -17.18 5.16
C VAL A 94 -12.46 -16.81 6.65
N ARG A 95 -12.45 -17.79 7.55
CA ARG A 95 -12.30 -17.56 8.98
C ARG A 95 -10.95 -16.94 9.36
N GLU A 96 -9.86 -17.39 8.74
CA GLU A 96 -8.51 -16.82 8.96
C GLU A 96 -8.47 -15.33 8.60
N VAL A 97 -9.10 -14.94 7.48
CA VAL A 97 -9.17 -13.55 7.03
C VAL A 97 -10.07 -12.71 7.94
N TYR A 98 -11.27 -13.21 8.25
CA TYR A 98 -12.23 -12.45 9.06
C TYR A 98 -11.78 -12.25 10.50
N ARG A 99 -11.18 -13.27 11.15
CA ARG A 99 -10.71 -13.13 12.53
C ARG A 99 -9.54 -12.17 12.65
N ASP A 100 -8.68 -12.16 11.63
CA ASP A 100 -7.56 -11.25 11.58
C ASP A 100 -8.03 -9.81 11.47
N ARG A 101 -8.92 -9.55 10.50
CA ARG A 101 -9.55 -8.25 10.32
C ARG A 101 -10.32 -7.82 11.56
N ASP A 102 -11.19 -8.65 12.11
CA ASP A 102 -11.97 -8.31 13.30
C ASP A 102 -11.07 -7.90 14.47
N SER A 103 -9.99 -8.64 14.71
CA SER A 103 -9.03 -8.31 15.78
C SER A 103 -8.31 -6.99 15.53
N LEU A 104 -7.82 -6.77 14.30
CA LEU A 104 -7.11 -5.54 13.93
C LEU A 104 -8.05 -4.31 13.90
N GLU A 105 -9.27 -4.46 13.37
CA GLU A 105 -10.31 -3.43 13.30
C GLU A 105 -10.76 -3.01 14.71
N ASN A 106 -10.98 -3.97 15.62
CA ASN A 106 -11.26 -3.69 17.03
C ASN A 106 -10.10 -2.99 17.73
N LEU A 107 -8.85 -3.29 17.32
CA LEU A 107 -7.66 -2.69 17.90
C LEU A 107 -7.49 -1.22 17.48
N ILE A 108 -7.71 -0.90 16.20
CA ILE A 108 -7.38 0.42 15.63
C ILE A 108 -8.61 1.31 15.35
N GLY A 109 -9.83 0.75 15.40
CA GLY A 109 -11.08 1.48 15.16
C GLY A 109 -11.31 1.90 13.69
N LYS A 110 -10.61 1.29 12.74
CA LYS A 110 -10.68 1.59 11.29
C LYS A 110 -10.83 0.30 10.49
N PRO A 111 -11.49 0.32 9.31
CA PRO A 111 -11.61 -0.86 8.45
C PRO A 111 -10.24 -1.38 7.99
N VAL A 112 -10.05 -2.70 8.05
CA VAL A 112 -8.84 -3.37 7.57
C VAL A 112 -9.20 -4.11 6.30
N VAL A 113 -8.92 -3.50 5.15
CA VAL A 113 -9.37 -3.99 3.84
C VAL A 113 -8.24 -4.26 2.85
N GLY A 114 -7.01 -3.95 3.23
CA GLY A 114 -5.79 -4.35 2.57
C GLY A 114 -5.28 -5.70 3.05
N MET A 115 -4.50 -6.40 2.23
CA MET A 115 -3.91 -7.69 2.60
C MET A 115 -2.57 -7.95 1.89
N ALA A 116 -1.74 -8.83 2.45
CA ALA A 116 -0.70 -9.55 1.71
C ALA A 116 -0.92 -11.07 1.83
N TYR A 117 -0.62 -11.82 0.77
CA TYR A 117 -0.73 -13.28 0.76
C TYR A 117 0.36 -13.91 1.65
N PRO A 118 0.03 -14.66 2.72
CA PRO A 118 1.02 -15.43 3.48
C PRO A 118 1.78 -16.37 2.56
N TYR A 119 3.10 -16.45 2.73
CA TYR A 119 4.01 -17.19 1.86
C TYR A 119 3.98 -16.80 0.36
N GLY A 120 3.24 -15.75 -0.01
CA GLY A 120 3.03 -15.36 -1.40
C GLY A 120 2.19 -16.33 -2.24
N THR A 121 1.53 -17.32 -1.62
CA THR A 121 0.78 -18.36 -2.34
C THR A 121 -0.72 -18.05 -2.37
N TYR A 122 -1.36 -18.37 -3.50
CA TYR A 122 -2.80 -18.23 -3.69
C TYR A 122 -3.27 -18.99 -4.94
N ASP A 123 -4.58 -19.19 -5.04
CA ASP A 123 -5.26 -19.63 -6.25
C ASP A 123 -6.53 -18.79 -6.51
N GLU A 124 -7.29 -19.12 -7.56
CA GLU A 124 -8.54 -18.41 -7.88
C GLU A 124 -9.60 -18.53 -6.79
N SER A 125 -9.63 -19.65 -6.05
CA SER A 125 -10.60 -19.85 -4.97
C SER A 125 -10.35 -18.86 -3.84
N VAL A 126 -9.08 -18.68 -3.47
CA VAL A 126 -8.63 -17.68 -2.48
C VAL A 126 -8.96 -16.28 -2.97
N VAL A 127 -8.56 -15.91 -4.19
CA VAL A 127 -8.82 -14.57 -4.76
C VAL A 127 -10.32 -14.23 -4.73
N ASN A 128 -11.18 -15.17 -5.13
CA ASN A 128 -12.63 -14.95 -5.15
C ASN A 128 -13.21 -14.82 -3.74
N ALA A 129 -12.75 -15.61 -2.78
CA ALA A 129 -13.22 -15.48 -1.42
C ALA A 129 -12.70 -14.23 -0.72
N LEU A 130 -11.46 -13.78 -0.96
CA LEU A 130 -10.98 -12.48 -0.47
C LEU A 130 -11.85 -11.33 -0.96
N ARG A 131 -12.26 -11.37 -2.25
CA ARG A 131 -13.20 -10.40 -2.82
C ARG A 131 -14.52 -10.38 -2.05
N SER A 132 -15.08 -11.55 -1.79
CA SER A 132 -16.33 -11.71 -1.01
C SER A 132 -16.17 -11.31 0.46
N CYS A 133 -14.96 -11.40 1.02
CA CYS A 133 -14.63 -10.90 2.34
C CYS A 133 -14.44 -9.37 2.37
N GLY A 134 -14.53 -8.68 1.22
CA GLY A 134 -14.40 -7.22 1.17
C GLY A 134 -12.96 -6.70 1.12
N ILE A 135 -11.96 -7.59 0.95
CA ILE A 135 -10.58 -7.19 0.67
C ILE A 135 -10.53 -6.42 -0.65
N LYS A 136 -9.88 -5.25 -0.63
CA LYS A 136 -9.81 -4.31 -1.75
C LYS A 136 -8.59 -4.54 -2.61
N TYR A 137 -7.46 -4.83 -1.97
CA TYR A 137 -6.23 -5.22 -2.64
C TYR A 137 -5.52 -6.31 -1.83
N CYS A 138 -4.71 -7.13 -2.50
CA CYS A 138 -3.87 -8.13 -1.87
C CYS A 138 -2.50 -8.19 -2.57
N ARG A 139 -1.41 -7.98 -1.82
CA ARG A 139 -0.04 -7.99 -2.37
C ARG A 139 0.48 -9.42 -2.57
N THR A 140 1.03 -9.68 -3.75
CA THR A 140 1.76 -10.92 -4.11
C THR A 140 3.27 -10.76 -3.84
N THR A 141 4.05 -11.83 -3.96
CA THR A 141 5.53 -11.76 -3.90
C THR A 141 6.19 -11.60 -5.28
N HIS A 142 5.40 -11.47 -6.35
CA HIS A 142 5.93 -11.38 -7.71
C HIS A 142 6.51 -9.99 -7.98
N ALA A 143 7.84 -9.89 -8.07
CA ALA A 143 8.52 -8.64 -8.41
C ALA A 143 8.37 -8.33 -9.91
N THR A 144 7.78 -7.18 -10.24
CA THR A 144 7.64 -6.74 -11.64
C THR A 144 8.92 -6.13 -12.19
N ASN A 145 9.80 -5.62 -11.32
CA ASN A 145 10.95 -4.77 -11.65
C ASN A 145 10.57 -3.52 -12.49
N GLY A 146 9.29 -3.15 -12.47
CA GLY A 146 8.75 -2.01 -13.19
C GLY A 146 7.88 -1.12 -12.31
N PHE A 147 7.53 0.04 -12.83
CA PHE A 147 6.83 1.08 -12.10
C PHE A 147 5.41 1.34 -12.61
N GLY A 148 4.90 0.55 -13.54
CA GLY A 148 3.57 0.77 -14.12
C GLY A 148 2.44 0.58 -13.10
N SER A 149 1.37 1.38 -13.22
CA SER A 149 0.15 1.20 -12.45
C SER A 149 -0.49 -0.17 -12.73
N GLN A 150 -1.17 -0.74 -11.74
CA GLN A 150 -1.82 -2.05 -11.85
C GLN A 150 -3.32 -1.97 -11.62
N ASP A 151 -4.08 -2.79 -12.37
CA ASP A 151 -5.54 -2.83 -12.28
C ASP A 151 -6.07 -4.06 -11.52
N ASN A 152 -5.25 -5.09 -11.36
CA ASN A 152 -5.62 -6.31 -10.64
C ASN A 152 -5.24 -6.18 -9.17
N TRP A 153 -6.05 -5.44 -8.41
CA TRP A 153 -5.73 -5.11 -7.01
C TRP A 153 -5.63 -6.31 -6.09
N LEU A 154 -6.39 -7.39 -6.34
CA LEU A 154 -6.24 -8.65 -5.58
C LEU A 154 -5.02 -9.48 -6.00
N ARG A 155 -4.24 -9.00 -6.98
CA ARG A 155 -2.92 -9.53 -7.35
C ARG A 155 -1.96 -8.36 -7.53
N LEU A 156 -1.87 -7.53 -6.49
CA LEU A 156 -1.05 -6.33 -6.50
C LEU A 156 0.43 -6.74 -6.42
N ASN A 157 1.15 -6.67 -7.52
CA ASN A 157 2.54 -7.08 -7.58
C ASN A 157 3.45 -5.93 -7.13
N PRO A 158 4.41 -6.14 -6.23
CA PRO A 158 5.39 -5.11 -5.89
C PRO A 158 6.36 -4.88 -7.05
N THR A 159 7.01 -3.71 -7.07
CA THR A 159 8.15 -3.47 -7.96
C THR A 159 9.28 -4.44 -7.59
N CYS A 160 9.62 -4.53 -6.31
CA CYS A 160 10.68 -5.42 -5.83
C CYS A 160 10.61 -5.70 -4.33
N HIS A 161 11.36 -6.70 -3.88
CA HIS A 161 11.76 -6.83 -2.48
C HIS A 161 12.76 -5.72 -2.09
N HIS A 162 12.86 -5.35 -0.81
CA HIS A 162 13.77 -4.27 -0.36
C HIS A 162 15.23 -4.51 -0.76
N ASN A 163 15.65 -5.78 -0.90
CA ASN A 163 17.02 -6.17 -1.27
C ASN A 163 17.41 -5.67 -2.67
N GLY A 164 16.44 -5.48 -3.56
CA GLY A 164 16.65 -4.97 -4.92
C GLY A 164 16.32 -3.49 -5.08
N ALA A 165 15.79 -2.82 -4.04
CA ALA A 165 15.18 -1.50 -4.19
C ALA A 165 16.20 -0.41 -4.58
N LEU A 166 17.38 -0.37 -3.94
CA LEU A 166 18.40 0.63 -4.25
C LEU A 166 18.84 0.61 -5.72
N ALA A 167 18.93 -0.59 -6.32
CA ALA A 167 19.34 -0.75 -7.72
C ALA A 167 18.31 -0.21 -8.73
N LEU A 168 17.06 0.01 -8.30
CA LEU A 168 15.97 0.47 -9.16
C LEU A 168 15.67 1.97 -9.02
N VAL A 169 16.29 2.67 -8.06
CA VAL A 169 15.99 4.09 -7.78
C VAL A 169 16.25 4.97 -9.01
N ASP A 170 17.38 4.81 -9.70
CA ASP A 170 17.67 5.64 -10.88
C ASP A 170 16.68 5.34 -12.02
N ALA A 171 16.36 4.07 -12.24
CA ALA A 171 15.36 3.67 -13.23
C ALA A 171 13.96 4.23 -12.91
N PHE A 172 13.61 4.37 -11.63
CA PHE A 172 12.35 4.99 -11.19
C PHE A 172 12.27 6.46 -11.58
N PHE A 173 13.37 7.20 -11.42
CA PHE A 173 13.42 8.60 -11.82
C PHE A 173 13.47 8.78 -13.34
N ASP A 174 14.01 7.80 -14.06
CA ASP A 174 14.07 7.78 -15.52
C ASP A 174 12.81 7.24 -16.22
N THR A 175 11.73 6.95 -15.46
CA THR A 175 10.44 6.52 -16.00
C THR A 175 9.94 7.49 -17.07
N LYS A 176 9.47 6.94 -18.17
CA LYS A 176 9.02 7.69 -19.34
C LYS A 176 7.54 8.06 -19.24
N PRO A 177 7.06 9.10 -19.95
CA PRO A 177 5.67 9.59 -19.84
C PRO A 177 4.57 8.52 -20.05
N TRP A 178 4.82 7.50 -20.89
CA TRP A 178 3.88 6.40 -21.12
C TRP A 178 3.70 5.44 -19.93
N HIS A 179 4.52 5.54 -18.88
CA HIS A 179 4.33 4.75 -17.65
C HIS A 179 3.07 5.16 -16.89
N ASN A 180 2.53 6.37 -17.16
CA ASN A 180 1.30 6.95 -16.62
C ASN A 180 1.03 6.61 -15.15
N LEU A 181 1.27 7.56 -14.22
CA LEU A 181 1.19 7.34 -12.78
C LEU A 181 2.16 6.25 -12.28
N PRO A 182 3.48 6.38 -12.50
CA PRO A 182 4.44 5.39 -12.03
C PRO A 182 4.47 5.26 -10.51
N ILE A 183 4.53 4.03 -10.01
CA ILE A 183 4.55 3.65 -8.60
C ILE A 183 5.80 2.82 -8.33
N PHE A 184 6.61 3.24 -7.36
CA PHE A 184 7.64 2.40 -6.79
C PHE A 184 7.10 1.70 -5.54
N TYR A 185 6.82 0.39 -5.67
CA TYR A 185 6.29 -0.42 -4.59
C TYR A 185 7.34 -1.39 -4.06
N VAL A 186 7.85 -1.14 -2.85
CA VAL A 186 8.84 -1.97 -2.17
C VAL A 186 8.20 -2.78 -1.04
N TRP A 187 8.56 -4.06 -0.91
CA TRP A 187 8.13 -4.88 0.22
C TRP A 187 9.29 -5.64 0.90
N GLY A 188 9.06 -6.15 2.12
CA GLY A 188 9.96 -7.12 2.76
C GLY A 188 9.62 -7.35 4.23
N HIS A 189 10.59 -7.83 5.00
CA HIS A 189 10.41 -8.02 6.45
C HIS A 189 11.46 -7.25 7.23
N SER A 190 11.06 -6.58 8.31
CA SER A 190 11.98 -5.76 9.10
C SER A 190 13.08 -6.58 9.78
N PHE A 191 12.81 -7.85 10.11
CA PHE A 191 13.81 -8.74 10.70
C PHE A 191 14.98 -9.07 9.78
N GLU A 192 14.80 -8.95 8.46
CA GLU A 192 15.87 -9.21 7.49
C GLU A 192 16.98 -8.18 7.63
N PHE A 193 16.64 -6.92 7.95
CA PHE A 193 17.64 -5.87 8.16
C PHE A 193 18.52 -6.14 9.38
N ASP A 194 17.91 -6.63 10.45
CA ASP A 194 18.62 -6.98 11.68
C ASP A 194 19.49 -8.23 11.48
N GLY A 195 18.92 -9.28 10.89
CA GLY A 195 19.62 -10.52 10.60
C GLY A 195 20.81 -10.36 9.64
N GLN A 196 20.74 -9.38 8.73
CA GLN A 196 21.82 -9.05 7.79
C GLN A 196 22.72 -7.89 8.26
N ASN A 197 22.40 -7.27 9.41
CA ASN A 197 23.08 -6.09 9.93
C ASN A 197 23.24 -4.97 8.88
N ASN A 198 22.17 -4.66 8.14
CA ASN A 198 22.23 -3.75 6.99
C ASN A 198 21.13 -2.67 6.99
N TRP A 199 20.69 -2.24 8.17
CA TRP A 199 19.73 -1.12 8.32
C TRP A 199 20.10 0.15 7.53
N ALA A 200 21.39 0.38 7.27
CA ALA A 200 21.88 1.49 6.45
C ALA A 200 21.32 1.48 5.02
N VAL A 201 20.99 0.31 4.47
CA VAL A 201 20.37 0.16 3.14
C VAL A 201 19.01 0.85 3.09
N MET A 202 18.20 0.72 4.15
CA MET A 202 16.91 1.40 4.26
C MET A 202 17.10 2.92 4.41
N ASP A 203 18.09 3.36 5.19
CA ASP A 203 18.38 4.80 5.31
C ASP A 203 18.81 5.41 3.98
N GLU A 204 19.66 4.72 3.20
CA GLU A 204 20.07 5.18 1.88
C GLU A 204 18.88 5.23 0.92
N LEU A 205 18.04 4.20 0.91
CA LEU A 205 16.86 4.14 0.04
C LEU A 205 15.91 5.30 0.33
N LEU A 206 15.57 5.51 1.61
CA LEU A 206 14.69 6.59 2.01
C LEU A 206 15.33 7.96 1.78
N CYS A 207 16.64 8.12 2.00
CA CYS A 207 17.35 9.36 1.70
C CYS A 207 17.25 9.71 0.21
N ARG A 208 17.36 8.72 -0.70
CA ARG A 208 17.25 8.96 -2.14
C ARG A 208 15.82 9.21 -2.61
N LEU A 209 14.83 8.63 -1.95
CA LEU A 209 13.43 8.74 -2.31
C LEU A 209 12.71 9.93 -1.65
N SER A 210 13.16 10.41 -0.48
CA SER A 210 12.49 11.45 0.33
C SER A 210 12.73 12.89 -0.12
N ALA A 211 12.00 13.83 0.51
CA ALA A 211 12.12 15.28 0.29
C ALA A 211 11.95 15.72 -1.18
N ARG A 212 11.06 15.04 -1.92
CA ARG A 212 10.78 15.35 -3.33
C ARG A 212 9.37 15.87 -3.54
N ASP A 213 9.27 17.02 -4.19
CA ASP A 213 7.98 17.63 -4.51
C ASP A 213 7.24 16.93 -5.66
N ASP A 214 7.86 16.00 -6.38
CA ASP A 214 7.23 15.27 -7.47
C ASP A 214 6.68 13.89 -7.07
N ILE A 215 6.91 13.46 -5.83
CA ILE A 215 6.49 12.16 -5.30
C ILE A 215 5.32 12.31 -4.33
N TRP A 216 4.35 11.41 -4.44
CA TRP A 216 3.37 11.12 -3.41
C TRP A 216 3.79 9.90 -2.59
N TYR A 217 4.03 10.08 -1.29
CA TYR A 217 4.29 8.98 -0.36
C TYR A 217 2.96 8.48 0.20
N ALA A 218 2.57 7.28 -0.18
CA ALA A 218 1.25 6.75 0.05
C ALA A 218 1.33 5.35 0.68
N THR A 219 0.30 5.01 1.45
CA THR A 219 -0.02 3.62 1.78
C THR A 219 -0.70 2.93 0.60
N ASN A 220 -0.80 1.61 0.62
CA ASN A 220 -1.46 0.86 -0.44
C ASN A 220 -2.96 1.15 -0.53
N ILE A 221 -3.65 1.35 0.59
CA ILE A 221 -5.07 1.74 0.55
C ILE A 221 -5.28 3.13 -0.05
N GLU A 222 -4.39 4.09 0.23
CA GLU A 222 -4.46 5.42 -0.38
C GLU A 222 -4.28 5.34 -1.90
N LEU A 223 -3.33 4.51 -2.38
CA LEU A 223 -3.17 4.24 -3.81
C LEU A 223 -4.42 3.60 -4.42
N TYR A 224 -4.98 2.57 -3.77
CA TYR A 224 -6.21 1.92 -4.21
C TYR A 224 -7.34 2.95 -4.32
N ASP A 225 -7.64 3.68 -3.26
CA ASP A 225 -8.75 4.63 -3.21
C ASP A 225 -8.61 5.74 -4.25
N TYR A 226 -7.40 6.26 -4.48
CA TYR A 226 -7.15 7.27 -5.50
C TYR A 226 -7.40 6.74 -6.92
N MET A 227 -6.91 5.54 -7.23
CA MET A 227 -7.14 4.92 -8.54
C MET A 227 -8.61 4.61 -8.78
N GLN A 228 -9.33 4.19 -7.73
CA GLN A 228 -10.77 3.99 -7.80
C GLN A 228 -11.52 5.33 -7.95
N ALA A 229 -11.06 6.42 -7.32
CA ALA A 229 -11.64 7.74 -7.49
C ALA A 229 -11.55 8.22 -8.94
N ILE A 230 -10.39 8.05 -9.59
CA ILE A 230 -10.22 8.34 -11.03
C ILE A 230 -11.22 7.53 -11.87
N LYS A 231 -11.26 6.21 -11.67
CA LYS A 231 -12.13 5.31 -12.48
C LYS A 231 -13.61 5.57 -12.30
N ASN A 232 -14.02 6.17 -11.18
CA ASN A 232 -15.42 6.43 -10.86
C ASN A 232 -15.88 7.85 -11.25
N LEU A 233 -15.02 8.69 -11.84
CA LEU A 233 -15.42 9.99 -12.36
C LEU A 233 -16.50 9.84 -13.44
N ARG A 234 -17.44 10.79 -13.47
CA ARG A 234 -18.51 10.86 -14.47
C ARG A 234 -18.34 12.15 -15.26
N ILE A 235 -18.05 12.03 -16.55
CA ILE A 235 -17.63 13.15 -17.40
C ILE A 235 -18.69 13.37 -18.49
N THR A 236 -19.02 14.64 -18.79
CA THR A 236 -19.88 14.96 -19.92
C THR A 236 -19.20 14.59 -21.23
N ALA A 237 -19.97 14.24 -22.27
CA ALA A 237 -19.41 13.78 -23.55
C ALA A 237 -18.52 14.83 -24.26
N ASP A 238 -18.69 16.12 -23.94
CA ASP A 238 -17.87 17.24 -24.43
C ASP A 238 -16.67 17.56 -23.53
N GLU A 239 -16.45 16.79 -22.46
CA GLU A 239 -15.40 16.98 -21.45
C GLU A 239 -15.43 18.34 -20.72
N SER A 240 -16.53 19.09 -20.78
CA SER A 240 -16.63 20.41 -20.13
C SER A 240 -16.93 20.36 -18.63
N THR A 241 -17.47 19.22 -18.15
CA THR A 241 -17.89 19.06 -16.76
C THR A 241 -17.56 17.66 -16.26
N VAL A 242 -17.04 17.59 -15.03
CA VAL A 242 -16.70 16.34 -14.33
C VAL A 242 -17.40 16.29 -12.99
N TYR A 243 -18.15 15.22 -12.74
CA TYR A 243 -18.68 14.90 -11.42
C TYR A 243 -17.79 13.85 -10.74
N ASN A 244 -17.24 14.21 -9.59
CA ASN A 244 -16.46 13.32 -8.73
C ASN A 244 -17.37 12.79 -7.59
N PRO A 245 -17.79 11.51 -7.62
CA PRO A 245 -18.64 10.93 -6.58
C PRO A 245 -17.88 10.54 -5.31
N SER A 246 -16.55 10.62 -5.30
CA SER A 246 -15.71 10.18 -4.18
C SER A 246 -15.45 11.33 -3.19
N ALA A 247 -14.98 10.98 -1.98
CA ALA A 247 -14.47 11.94 -1.01
C ALA A 247 -13.02 12.38 -1.33
N VAL A 248 -12.37 11.77 -2.32
CA VAL A 248 -10.98 12.00 -2.69
C VAL A 248 -10.93 13.05 -3.81
N THR A 249 -10.15 14.10 -3.65
CA THR A 249 -9.89 15.06 -4.75
C THR A 249 -9.01 14.39 -5.80
N VAL A 250 -9.46 14.38 -7.06
CA VAL A 250 -8.70 13.83 -8.19
C VAL A 250 -7.96 14.96 -8.90
N TYR A 251 -6.73 14.72 -9.34
CA TYR A 251 -5.90 15.70 -10.04
C TYR A 251 -5.76 15.28 -11.51
N ALA A 252 -5.93 16.22 -12.43
CA ALA A 252 -5.88 15.95 -13.85
C ALA A 252 -5.19 17.07 -14.63
N GLY A 253 -4.57 16.73 -15.75
CA GLY A 253 -4.11 17.69 -16.76
C GLY A 253 -5.24 18.06 -17.72
N VAL A 254 -5.40 19.34 -18.02
CA VAL A 254 -6.37 19.86 -18.99
C VAL A 254 -5.65 20.87 -19.89
N GLY A 255 -5.30 20.43 -21.11
CA GLY A 255 -4.36 21.18 -21.95
C GLY A 255 -3.00 21.33 -21.24
N ASP A 256 -2.56 22.58 -21.05
CA ASP A 256 -1.29 22.92 -20.38
C ASP A 256 -1.45 23.22 -18.88
N LYS A 257 -2.66 23.10 -18.33
CA LYS A 257 -2.97 23.39 -16.92
C LYS A 257 -3.26 22.12 -16.14
N THR A 258 -3.09 22.19 -14.82
CA THR A 258 -3.56 21.18 -13.88
C THR A 258 -4.85 21.65 -13.24
N VAL A 259 -5.78 20.73 -12.99
CA VAL A 259 -7.05 21.01 -12.31
C VAL A 259 -7.26 20.06 -11.13
N GLU A 260 -7.94 20.57 -10.11
CA GLU A 260 -8.41 19.81 -8.95
C GLU A 260 -9.90 19.50 -9.14
N LEU A 261 -10.21 18.21 -9.23
CA LEU A 261 -11.56 17.68 -9.33
C LEU A 261 -12.03 17.32 -7.92
N LYS A 262 -12.57 18.31 -7.21
CA LYS A 262 -13.07 18.18 -5.83
C LYS A 262 -14.32 17.29 -5.78
N PRO A 263 -14.67 16.70 -4.63
CA PRO A 263 -15.95 16.01 -4.46
C PRO A 263 -17.13 16.85 -4.97
N GLY A 264 -18.00 16.25 -5.78
CA GLY A 264 -19.11 16.94 -6.44
C GLY A 264 -18.83 17.39 -7.88
N LEU A 265 -19.52 18.44 -8.32
CA LEU A 265 -19.50 18.93 -9.70
C LEU A 265 -18.37 19.93 -9.94
N ASN A 266 -17.56 19.70 -10.98
CA ASN A 266 -16.44 20.55 -11.39
C ASN A 266 -16.62 20.96 -12.86
N ARG A 267 -16.49 22.25 -13.16
CA ARG A 267 -16.49 22.79 -14.54
C ARG A 267 -15.05 23.08 -14.96
N LEU A 268 -14.70 22.69 -16.19
CA LEU A 268 -13.35 22.79 -16.76
C LEU A 268 -13.19 23.99 -17.70
#